data_AF-A0A953UIX9-F1
#
_entry.id   AF-A0A953UIX9-F1
#
_cell.length_a   1.000
_cell.length_b   1.000
_cell.length_c   1.000
_cell.angle_alpha   90.00
_cell.angle_beta   90.00
_cell.angle_gamma   90.00
#
_symmetry.space_group_name_H-M   'P 1'
#
loop_
_entity.id
_entity.type
_entity.pdbx_description
1 polymer ?
#
loop_
_entity_poly.entity_id
_entity_poly.type
_entity_poly.pdbx_seq_one_letter_code
_entity_poly.pdbx_strand_id
1 'polypeptide(L)'
;MFRLVVRQAHLRYPPSAARGLKRKADPASVLMAVELQSWLAMRCRWDAPDGTRSVHLSCATVDGLRRRVIEAWMTPPRRGTEIGGLLLGRFPPAEPGGLQVEAFEEVPCEHRYGPLYILSADDRNCLAEAVRRHRPEGSPMVVGFFHSFSHRDPMLSAAEVELLRTYIPNERCGILLLQPQSYVDCQAAFLFHQDGQLRGVSPYPSFSFDSAALEETTDRDVSRTPWSAGAPPVAPA
;
A
#
# COMPACT_ATOMS: atom_id res chain seq x y z
N MET A 1 63.63 12.27 -40.30
CA MET A 1 63.88 11.77 -38.92
C MET A 1 64.31 12.96 -38.06
N PHE A 2 63.36 13.66 -37.45
CA PHE A 2 63.65 14.78 -36.54
C PHE A 2 62.64 14.76 -35.39
N ARG A 3 63.16 14.58 -34.17
CA ARG A 3 62.45 14.78 -32.89
C ARG A 3 62.19 16.27 -32.71
N LEU A 4 60.98 16.63 -32.28
CA LEU A 4 60.73 17.93 -31.65
C LEU A 4 60.14 17.71 -30.25
N VAL A 5 60.91 18.17 -29.27
CA VAL A 5 60.58 18.27 -27.85
C VAL A 5 59.60 19.43 -27.67
N VAL A 6 58.45 19.22 -27.03
CA VAL A 6 57.56 20.31 -26.61
C VAL A 6 57.53 20.38 -25.09
N ARG A 7 57.97 21.54 -24.58
CA ARG A 7 58.04 21.91 -23.17
C ARG A 7 56.65 22.15 -22.58
N GLN A 8 56.50 21.79 -21.31
CA GLN A 8 55.39 22.16 -20.43
C GLN A 8 55.26 23.69 -20.30
N ALA A 9 54.03 24.19 -20.37
CA ALA A 9 53.65 25.50 -19.89
C ALA A 9 52.44 25.35 -18.95
N HIS A 10 52.61 25.76 -17.70
CA HIS A 10 51.57 25.82 -16.68
C HIS A 10 50.53 26.88 -17.04
N LEU A 11 49.27 26.46 -17.19
CA LEU A 11 48.11 27.35 -17.16
C LEU A 11 47.47 27.26 -15.78
N ARG A 12 47.60 28.35 -15.02
CA ARG A 12 46.97 28.57 -13.72
C ARG A 12 45.46 28.67 -13.90
N TYR A 13 44.70 27.84 -13.19
CA TYR A 13 43.25 27.98 -13.02
C TYR A 13 42.93 29.12 -12.04
N PRO A 14 41.89 29.95 -12.27
CA PRO A 14 41.34 30.81 -11.23
C PRO A 14 40.50 29.97 -10.26
N PRO A 15 40.37 30.37 -8.97
CA PRO A 15 39.56 29.65 -8.00
C PRO A 15 38.07 29.90 -8.27
N SER A 16 37.32 28.84 -8.59
CA SER A 16 35.85 28.87 -8.62
C SER A 16 35.31 28.79 -7.20
N ALA A 17 34.75 29.91 -6.73
CA ALA A 17 33.96 29.96 -5.52
C ALA A 17 32.56 29.37 -5.76
N ALA A 18 32.43 28.04 -5.72
CA ALA A 18 31.13 27.38 -5.63
C ALA A 18 30.74 27.21 -4.15
N ARG A 19 30.26 28.30 -3.54
CA ARG A 19 29.65 28.29 -2.20
C ARG A 19 28.33 27.53 -2.32
N GLY A 20 28.27 26.34 -1.72
CA GLY A 20 27.13 25.42 -1.77
C GLY A 20 25.85 26.04 -1.22
N LEU A 21 24.94 26.40 -2.12
CA LEU A 21 23.56 26.71 -1.78
C LEU A 21 22.81 25.39 -1.60
N LYS A 22 22.86 24.81 -0.39
CA LYS A 22 21.89 23.77 0.01
C LYS A 22 20.52 24.43 0.04
N ARG A 23 19.80 24.44 -1.09
CA ARG A 23 18.40 24.84 -1.12
C ARG A 23 17.63 23.81 -0.30
N LYS A 24 17.24 24.19 0.91
CA LYS A 24 16.26 23.45 1.71
C LYS A 24 14.98 23.45 0.87
N ALA A 25 14.47 22.27 0.50
CA ALA A 25 13.23 22.20 -0.27
C ALA A 25 12.14 22.94 0.51
N ASP A 26 11.46 23.86 -0.16
CA ASP A 26 10.37 24.62 0.41
C ASP A 26 9.21 23.65 0.73
N PRO A 27 8.73 23.57 1.98
CA PRO A 27 7.66 22.66 2.38
C PRO A 27 6.39 22.84 1.53
N ALA A 28 6.08 24.04 1.05
CA ALA A 28 4.93 24.24 0.14
C ALA A 28 5.18 23.58 -1.22
N SER A 29 6.41 23.66 -1.76
CA SER A 29 6.79 23.01 -3.01
C SER A 29 6.82 21.47 -2.89
N VAL A 30 7.17 20.93 -1.72
CA VAL A 30 7.13 19.48 -1.44
C VAL A 30 5.68 19.00 -1.33
N LEU A 31 4.83 19.74 -0.61
CA LEU A 31 3.39 19.44 -0.51
C LEU A 31 2.71 19.49 -1.87
N MET A 32 3.02 20.51 -2.68
CA MET A 32 2.46 20.67 -4.03
C MET A 32 2.97 19.58 -4.99
N ALA A 33 4.22 19.11 -4.85
CA ALA A 33 4.74 17.99 -5.63
C ALA A 33 4.11 16.65 -5.23
N VAL A 34 3.84 16.44 -3.93
CA VAL A 34 3.10 15.28 -3.43
C VAL A 34 1.65 15.33 -3.94
N GLU A 35 0.98 16.48 -3.85
CA GLU A 35 -0.38 16.67 -4.37
C GLU A 35 -0.47 16.49 -5.89
N LEU A 36 0.50 17.00 -6.66
CA LEU A 36 0.57 16.81 -8.11
C LEU A 36 0.90 15.36 -8.49
N GLN A 37 1.73 14.66 -7.72
CA GLN A 37 1.96 13.22 -7.89
C GLN A 37 0.68 12.43 -7.57
N SER A 38 -0.08 12.82 -6.56
CA SER A 38 -1.39 12.22 -6.24
C SER A 38 -2.47 12.48 -7.30
N TRP A 39 -2.38 13.59 -8.05
CA TRP A 39 -3.29 13.94 -9.16
C TRP A 39 -2.89 13.33 -10.51
N LEU A 40 -1.63 12.97 -10.69
CA LEU A 40 -1.11 12.31 -11.91
C LEU A 40 -0.99 10.79 -11.78
N ALA A 41 -1.15 10.24 -10.57
CA ALA A 41 -1.09 8.81 -10.35
C ALA A 41 -2.30 8.12 -10.99
N MET A 42 -2.02 7.18 -11.90
CA MET A 42 -3.04 6.24 -12.38
C MET A 42 -3.65 5.52 -11.18
N ARG A 43 -4.98 5.48 -11.11
CA ARG A 43 -5.70 4.79 -10.04
C ARG A 43 -6.33 3.52 -10.59
N CYS A 44 -6.26 2.50 -9.76
CA CYS A 44 -6.84 1.21 -9.98
C CYS A 44 -8.02 1.11 -9.02
N ARG A 45 -9.18 0.68 -9.51
CA ARG A 45 -10.42 0.59 -8.72
C ARG A 45 -10.80 -0.87 -8.55
N TRP A 46 -11.18 -1.22 -7.33
CA TRP A 46 -11.87 -2.46 -7.01
C TRP A 46 -13.24 -2.13 -6.43
N ASP A 47 -14.28 -2.80 -6.93
CA ASP A 47 -15.64 -2.71 -6.39
C ASP A 47 -16.07 -4.06 -5.82
N ALA A 48 -16.72 -4.02 -4.67
CA ALA A 48 -17.35 -5.20 -4.12
C ALA A 48 -18.47 -5.68 -5.07
N PRO A 49 -18.60 -7.00 -5.31
CA PRO A 49 -19.66 -7.53 -6.18
C PRO A 49 -21.09 -7.23 -5.71
N ASP A 50 -21.28 -6.95 -4.40
CA ASP A 50 -22.57 -6.54 -3.83
C ASP A 50 -22.78 -5.01 -3.88
N GLY A 51 -21.81 -4.27 -4.41
CA GLY A 51 -21.78 -2.81 -4.49
C GLY A 51 -21.45 -2.11 -3.17
N THR A 52 -21.35 -2.78 -2.03
CA THR A 52 -21.30 -2.10 -0.73
C THR A 52 -20.00 -1.35 -0.42
N ARG A 53 -18.95 -1.58 -1.22
CA ARG A 53 -17.60 -1.03 -1.04
C ARG A 53 -16.94 -0.71 -2.37
N SER A 54 -16.14 0.35 -2.37
CA SER A 54 -15.21 0.67 -3.45
C SER A 54 -13.85 1.06 -2.85
N VAL A 55 -12.78 0.54 -3.44
CA VAL A 55 -11.40 0.81 -3.04
C VAL A 55 -10.63 1.34 -4.23
N HIS A 56 -10.11 2.56 -4.08
CA HIS A 56 -9.20 3.15 -5.05
C HIS A 56 -7.77 2.99 -4.55
N LEU A 57 -6.94 2.31 -5.33
CA LEU A 57 -5.51 2.15 -5.06
C LEU A 57 -4.72 2.94 -6.11
N SER A 58 -3.58 3.53 -5.75
CA SER A 58 -2.63 3.94 -6.78
C SER A 58 -2.10 2.68 -7.48
N CYS A 59 -2.04 2.67 -8.82
CA CYS A 59 -1.56 1.49 -9.54
C CYS A 59 -0.09 1.17 -9.19
N ALA A 60 0.71 2.20 -8.89
CA ALA A 60 2.06 2.04 -8.34
C ALA A 60 2.07 1.29 -6.98
N THR A 61 1.06 1.49 -6.12
CA THR A 61 0.90 0.72 -4.88
C THR A 61 0.53 -0.72 -5.17
N VAL A 62 -0.38 -0.98 -6.12
CA VAL A 62 -0.75 -2.34 -6.53
C VAL A 62 0.48 -3.10 -7.00
N ASP A 63 1.22 -2.55 -7.97
CA ASP A 63 2.40 -3.20 -8.54
C ASP A 63 3.53 -3.34 -7.51
N GLY A 64 3.76 -2.29 -6.72
CA GLY A 64 4.78 -2.27 -5.69
C GLY A 64 4.52 -3.32 -4.61
N LEU A 65 3.30 -3.38 -4.08
CA LEU A 65 2.93 -4.33 -3.04
C LEU A 65 2.91 -5.76 -3.57
N ARG A 66 2.35 -5.99 -4.77
CA ARG A 66 2.40 -7.30 -5.44
C ARG A 66 3.84 -7.80 -5.57
N ARG A 67 4.74 -6.96 -6.11
CA ARG A 67 6.15 -7.32 -6.27
C ARG A 67 6.80 -7.66 -4.94
N ARG A 68 6.55 -6.87 -3.88
CA ARG A 68 7.10 -7.13 -2.54
C ARG A 68 6.61 -8.44 -1.95
N VAL A 69 5.32 -8.77 -2.09
CA VAL A 69 4.75 -10.04 -1.64
C VAL A 69 5.39 -11.24 -2.38
N ILE A 70 5.52 -11.16 -3.70
CA ILE A 70 6.14 -12.22 -4.51
C ILE A 70 7.63 -12.37 -4.14
N GLU A 71 8.36 -11.26 -4.00
CA GLU A 71 9.78 -11.27 -3.59
C GLU A 71 9.96 -11.95 -2.23
N ALA A 72 9.16 -11.59 -1.23
CA ALA A 72 9.21 -12.22 0.10
C ALA A 72 8.89 -13.72 0.02
N TRP A 73 7.84 -14.10 -0.71
CA TRP A 73 7.43 -15.49 -0.89
C TRP A 73 8.52 -16.34 -1.57
N MET A 74 9.27 -15.76 -2.50
CA MET A 74 10.31 -16.46 -3.26
C MET A 74 11.67 -16.51 -2.57
N THR A 75 11.93 -15.66 -1.57
CA THR A 75 13.28 -15.45 -1.01
C THR A 75 13.79 -16.67 -0.22
N PRO A 76 14.93 -17.29 -0.60
CA PRO A 76 15.61 -18.30 0.20
C PRO A 76 16.26 -17.69 1.46
N PRO A 77 16.49 -18.46 2.55
CA PRO A 77 16.18 -19.88 2.72
C PRO A 77 14.71 -20.13 3.09
N ARG A 78 13.96 -19.10 3.47
CA ARG A 78 12.58 -19.17 3.94
C ARG A 78 11.59 -18.90 2.80
N ARG A 79 11.52 -19.83 1.84
CA ARG A 79 10.43 -19.81 0.86
C ARG A 79 9.09 -19.82 1.59
N GLY A 80 8.12 -19.10 1.05
CA GLY A 80 6.81 -18.96 1.68
C GLY A 80 6.74 -17.88 2.75
N THR A 81 7.74 -16.99 2.87
CA THR A 81 7.71 -15.91 3.87
C THR A 81 6.51 -15.00 3.63
N GLU A 82 5.64 -14.91 4.64
CA GLU A 82 4.51 -14.00 4.71
C GLU A 82 4.99 -12.64 5.24
N ILE A 83 4.40 -11.58 4.71
CA ILE A 83 4.65 -10.20 5.12
C ILE A 83 3.32 -9.51 5.40
N GLY A 84 3.37 -8.45 6.18
CA GLY A 84 2.22 -7.62 6.48
C GLY A 84 2.63 -6.20 6.80
N GLY A 85 1.64 -5.33 6.98
CA GLY A 85 1.90 -3.94 7.24
C GLY A 85 0.70 -3.03 7.02
N LEU A 86 0.97 -1.73 7.02
CA LEU A 86 -0.05 -0.69 6.96
C LEU A 86 -0.37 -0.34 5.52
N LEU A 87 -1.66 -0.12 5.25
CA LEU A 87 -2.11 0.60 4.06
C LEU A 87 -2.30 2.07 4.43
N LEU A 88 -1.72 2.95 3.61
CA LEU A 88 -1.66 4.38 3.88
C LEU A 88 -2.44 5.15 2.82
N GLY A 89 -3.21 6.14 3.23
CA GLY A 89 -3.95 6.99 2.33
C GLY A 89 -4.97 7.85 3.05
N ARG A 90 -6.21 7.85 2.55
CA ARG A 90 -7.30 8.67 3.11
C ARG A 90 -8.67 8.01 2.92
N PHE A 91 -9.65 8.54 3.65
CA PHE A 91 -11.06 8.20 3.49
C PHE A 91 -11.78 9.35 2.78
N PRO A 92 -12.15 9.21 1.49
CA PRO A 92 -12.82 10.28 0.75
C PRO A 92 -14.12 10.73 1.45
N PRO A 93 -14.32 12.04 1.71
CA PRO A 93 -15.54 12.53 2.34
C PRO A 93 -16.80 12.37 1.48
N ALA A 94 -16.62 12.45 0.15
CA ALA A 94 -17.70 12.41 -0.83
C ALA A 94 -18.26 10.99 -1.07
N GLU A 95 -17.57 9.95 -0.60
CA GLU A 95 -17.91 8.55 -0.85
C GLU A 95 -18.04 7.80 0.47
N PRO A 96 -19.26 7.70 1.02
CA PRO A 96 -19.53 6.87 2.19
C PRO A 96 -19.14 5.40 1.89
N GLY A 97 -18.13 4.89 2.59
CA GLY A 97 -17.58 3.55 2.35
C GLY A 97 -16.44 3.49 1.33
N GLY A 98 -16.06 4.63 0.74
CA GLY A 98 -14.88 4.76 -0.09
C GLY A 98 -13.59 4.67 0.72
N LEU A 99 -12.62 3.93 0.19
CA LEU A 99 -11.28 3.75 0.75
C LEU A 99 -10.25 4.11 -0.32
N GLN A 100 -9.33 5.02 -0.01
CA GLN A 100 -8.27 5.42 -0.93
C GLN A 100 -6.90 5.04 -0.38
N VAL A 101 -6.26 4.08 -1.03
CA VAL A 101 -4.92 3.59 -0.71
C VAL A 101 -3.92 4.23 -1.65
N GLU A 102 -2.93 4.91 -1.09
CA GLU A 102 -1.95 5.70 -1.84
C GLU A 102 -0.54 5.12 -1.74
N ALA A 103 -0.25 4.44 -0.63
CA ALA A 103 1.02 3.79 -0.34
C ALA A 103 0.82 2.63 0.65
N PHE A 104 1.90 1.90 0.92
CA PHE A 104 1.96 0.89 1.97
C PHE A 104 3.26 1.01 2.76
N GLU A 105 3.24 0.58 4.01
CA GLU A 105 4.42 0.45 4.87
C GLU A 105 4.49 -0.99 5.38
N GLU A 106 5.54 -1.72 4.98
CA GLU A 106 5.82 -3.06 5.52
C GLU A 106 6.23 -2.94 6.98
N VAL A 107 5.59 -3.73 7.85
CA VAL A 107 5.96 -3.82 9.26
C VAL A 107 6.88 -5.04 9.42
N PRO A 108 8.12 -4.87 9.90
CA PRO A 108 9.05 -5.98 10.04
C PRO A 108 8.48 -7.07 10.97
N CYS A 109 8.68 -8.33 10.57
CA CYS A 109 8.47 -9.49 11.42
C CYS A 109 9.80 -10.27 11.47
N GLU A 110 10.23 -10.67 12.66
CA GLU A 110 11.46 -11.46 12.81
C GLU A 110 11.30 -12.93 12.37
N HIS A 111 10.05 -13.37 12.11
CA HIS A 111 9.68 -14.72 11.70
C HIS A 111 10.17 -15.80 12.69
N ARG A 112 10.07 -15.50 14.01
CA ARG A 112 10.50 -16.41 15.09
C ARG A 112 9.79 -17.77 15.05
N TYR A 113 8.56 -17.80 14.53
CA TYR A 113 7.70 -18.99 14.49
C TYR A 113 7.61 -19.62 13.10
N GLY A 114 8.63 -19.42 12.26
CA GLY A 114 8.65 -19.90 10.87
C GLY A 114 8.22 -18.80 9.88
N PRO A 115 7.90 -19.16 8.63
CA PRO A 115 7.68 -18.18 7.55
C PRO A 115 6.35 -17.43 7.68
N LEU A 116 5.51 -17.75 8.66
CA LEU A 116 4.22 -17.09 8.88
C LEU A 116 4.41 -15.70 9.49
N TYR A 117 3.50 -14.77 9.17
CA TYR A 117 3.53 -13.42 9.73
C TYR A 117 2.90 -13.39 11.13
N ILE A 118 3.63 -13.93 12.11
CA ILE A 118 3.20 -13.99 13.51
C ILE A 118 4.08 -13.03 14.32
N LEU A 119 3.50 -11.90 14.72
CA LEU A 119 4.22 -10.85 15.42
C LEU A 119 4.58 -11.23 16.85
N SER A 120 5.88 -11.19 17.16
CA SER A 120 6.39 -11.26 18.53
C SER A 120 6.05 -9.99 19.33
N ALA A 121 6.44 -9.94 20.61
CA ALA A 121 6.24 -8.74 21.42
C ALA A 121 7.00 -7.53 20.84
N ASP A 122 8.22 -7.75 20.34
CA ASP A 122 9.04 -6.70 19.74
C ASP A 122 8.47 -6.24 18.40
N ASP A 123 8.03 -7.19 17.56
CA ASP A 123 7.37 -6.83 16.29
C ASP A 123 6.06 -6.04 16.51
N ARG A 124 5.30 -6.38 17.56
CA ARG A 124 4.09 -5.62 17.95
C ARG A 124 4.43 -4.19 18.39
N ASN A 125 5.57 -3.99 19.06
CA ASN A 125 6.05 -2.64 19.36
C ASN A 125 6.34 -1.88 18.06
N CYS A 126 7.03 -2.51 17.09
CA CYS A 126 7.27 -1.93 15.77
C CYS A 126 5.96 -1.55 15.05
N LEU A 127 4.95 -2.41 15.08
CA LEU A 127 3.60 -2.11 14.55
C LEU A 127 2.99 -0.88 15.25
N ALA A 128 3.07 -0.82 16.58
CA ALA A 128 2.56 0.31 17.36
C ALA A 128 3.28 1.62 17.00
N GLU A 129 4.59 1.58 16.75
CA GLU A 129 5.36 2.73 16.30
C GLU A 129 4.94 3.19 14.91
N ALA A 130 4.79 2.24 13.98
CA ALA A 130 4.34 2.50 12.61
C ALA A 130 2.96 3.18 12.60
N VAL A 131 2.00 2.66 13.36
CA VAL A 131 0.67 3.28 13.50
C VAL A 131 0.78 4.70 14.09
N ARG A 132 1.63 4.91 15.12
CA ARG A 132 1.82 6.23 15.73
C ARG A 132 2.43 7.27 14.79
N ARG A 133 3.23 6.85 13.79
CA ARG A 133 3.77 7.77 12.77
C ARG A 133 2.67 8.35 11.89
N HIS A 134 1.61 7.57 11.63
CA HIS A 134 0.51 7.93 10.73
C HIS A 134 -0.76 8.32 11.49
N ARG A 135 -0.63 9.26 12.44
CA ARG A 135 -1.76 9.75 13.26
C ARG A 135 -2.97 10.11 12.39
N PRO A 136 -4.20 10.02 12.92
CA PRO A 136 -5.43 10.28 12.15
C PRO A 136 -5.51 11.66 11.48
N GLU A 137 -4.78 12.65 12.01
CA GLU A 137 -4.71 14.02 11.48
C GLU A 137 -3.56 14.21 10.47
N GLY A 138 -2.68 13.21 10.32
CA GLY A 138 -1.57 13.22 9.37
C GLY A 138 -2.00 12.75 7.98
N SER A 139 -1.24 13.15 6.95
CA SER A 139 -1.41 12.67 5.59
C SER A 139 -0.09 12.10 5.06
N PRO A 140 -0.06 10.85 4.56
CA PRO A 140 -1.16 9.87 4.54
C PRO A 140 -1.38 9.23 5.94
N MET A 141 -2.64 8.91 6.27
CA MET A 141 -3.03 8.21 7.51
C MET A 141 -3.14 6.70 7.30
N VAL A 142 -3.21 5.93 8.39
CA VAL A 142 -3.54 4.50 8.31
C VAL A 142 -5.00 4.33 7.88
N VAL A 143 -5.20 3.67 6.74
CA VAL A 143 -6.53 3.36 6.19
C VAL A 143 -6.79 1.86 6.06
N GLY A 144 -5.82 1.04 6.47
CA GLY A 144 -5.95 -0.40 6.39
C GLY A 144 -4.72 -1.16 6.83
N PHE A 145 -4.79 -2.47 6.64
CA PHE A 145 -3.70 -3.41 6.86
C PHE A 145 -3.62 -4.36 5.67
N PHE A 146 -2.42 -4.84 5.34
CA PHE A 146 -2.27 -5.95 4.41
C PHE A 146 -1.55 -7.12 5.07
N HIS A 147 -1.85 -8.33 4.61
CA HIS A 147 -1.18 -9.56 5.04
C HIS A 147 -1.13 -10.54 3.87
N SER A 148 0.06 -11.06 3.56
CA SER A 148 0.22 -12.13 2.58
C SER A 148 0.12 -13.54 3.19
N PHE A 149 -0.42 -14.47 2.43
CA PHE A 149 -0.59 -15.87 2.81
C PHE A 149 0.13 -16.75 1.79
N SER A 150 0.94 -17.70 2.24
CA SER A 150 1.78 -18.50 1.35
C SER A 150 1.32 -19.94 1.16
N HIS A 151 0.67 -20.53 2.16
CA HIS A 151 0.39 -21.97 2.23
C HIS A 151 -0.99 -22.33 2.79
N ARG A 152 -1.86 -21.34 3.01
CA ARG A 152 -3.19 -21.50 3.58
C ARG A 152 -4.20 -20.63 2.85
N ASP A 153 -5.47 -20.94 3.04
CA ASP A 153 -6.53 -20.06 2.60
C ASP A 153 -6.38 -18.69 3.27
N PRO A 154 -6.56 -17.58 2.52
CA PRO A 154 -6.39 -16.23 3.02
C PRO A 154 -7.56 -15.89 3.96
N MET A 155 -7.38 -16.22 5.23
CA MET A 155 -8.34 -16.01 6.30
C MET A 155 -7.60 -15.60 7.57
N LEU A 156 -8.02 -14.52 8.23
CA LEU A 156 -7.47 -14.14 9.53
C LEU A 156 -7.94 -15.11 10.63
N SER A 157 -7.01 -15.49 11.49
CA SER A 157 -7.25 -16.17 12.75
C SER A 157 -7.83 -15.20 13.79
N ALA A 158 -8.40 -15.74 14.87
CA ALA A 158 -8.90 -14.93 15.98
C ALA A 158 -7.82 -14.03 16.60
N ALA A 159 -6.56 -14.51 16.66
CA ALA A 159 -5.44 -13.73 17.18
C ALA A 159 -5.06 -12.56 16.25
N GLU A 160 -5.15 -12.75 14.93
CA GLU A 160 -4.91 -11.69 13.94
C GLU A 160 -6.04 -10.66 13.97
N VAL A 161 -7.31 -11.09 14.09
CA VAL A 161 -8.45 -10.17 14.27
C VAL A 161 -8.27 -9.31 15.52
N GLU A 162 -7.88 -9.90 16.65
CA GLU A 162 -7.67 -9.17 17.90
C GLU A 162 -6.47 -8.21 17.83
N LEU A 163 -5.41 -8.61 17.15
CA LEU A 163 -4.28 -7.74 16.84
C LEU A 163 -4.74 -6.49 16.07
N LEU A 164 -5.51 -6.68 14.99
CA LEU A 164 -6.01 -5.57 14.18
C LEU A 164 -6.97 -4.66 14.96
N ARG A 165 -7.86 -5.22 15.77
CA ARG A 165 -8.73 -4.43 16.67
C ARG A 165 -7.94 -3.57 17.65
N THR A 166 -6.82 -4.10 18.16
CA THR A 166 -5.97 -3.39 19.11
C THR A 166 -5.23 -2.22 18.46
N TYR A 167 -4.61 -2.44 17.30
CA TYR A 167 -3.69 -1.46 16.69
C TYR A 167 -4.34 -0.57 15.62
N ILE A 168 -5.42 -1.03 14.99
CA ILE A 168 -6.10 -0.32 13.91
C ILE A 168 -7.62 -0.37 14.17
N PRO A 169 -8.11 0.29 15.24
CA PRO A 169 -9.50 0.19 15.70
C PRO A 169 -10.52 0.91 14.80
N ASN A 170 -10.09 1.63 13.77
CA ASN A 170 -10.99 2.36 12.89
C ASN A 170 -11.76 1.38 11.99
N GLU A 171 -13.07 1.25 12.23
CA GLU A 171 -13.94 0.31 11.51
C GLU A 171 -14.06 0.60 10.00
N ARG A 172 -13.69 1.81 9.55
CA ARG A 172 -13.64 2.15 8.12
C ARG A 172 -12.45 1.52 7.40
N CYS A 173 -11.43 1.05 8.13
CA CYS A 173 -10.24 0.48 7.54
C CYS A 173 -10.53 -0.81 6.75
N GLY A 174 -9.88 -0.95 5.60
CA GLY A 174 -9.89 -2.18 4.80
C GLY A 174 -8.72 -3.08 5.14
N ILE A 175 -8.94 -4.40 5.16
CA ILE A 175 -7.86 -5.39 5.29
C ILE A 175 -7.67 -6.09 3.95
N LEU A 176 -6.47 -6.00 3.39
CA LEU A 176 -6.11 -6.61 2.12
C LEU A 176 -5.34 -7.91 2.36
N LEU A 177 -5.98 -9.03 2.04
CA LEU A 177 -5.35 -10.34 2.07
C LEU A 177 -4.73 -10.61 0.70
N LEU A 178 -3.47 -11.04 0.66
CA LEU A 178 -2.72 -11.26 -0.57
C LEU A 178 -2.22 -12.71 -0.63
N GLN A 179 -2.31 -13.35 -1.78
CA GLN A 179 -1.87 -14.73 -1.94
C GLN A 179 -1.08 -14.88 -3.25
N PRO A 180 0.26 -14.89 -3.22
CA PRO A 180 1.05 -15.17 -4.40
C PRO A 180 0.78 -16.60 -4.90
N GLN A 181 0.49 -16.73 -6.18
CA GLN A 181 0.24 -18.01 -6.87
C GLN A 181 1.42 -18.42 -7.75
N SER A 182 2.20 -17.44 -8.23
CA SER A 182 3.39 -17.67 -9.05
C SER A 182 4.34 -16.47 -8.98
N TYR A 183 5.37 -16.45 -9.84
CA TYR A 183 6.31 -15.33 -9.96
C TYR A 183 5.69 -14.04 -10.49
N VAL A 184 4.51 -14.13 -11.07
CA VAL A 184 3.77 -12.99 -11.61
C VAL A 184 2.38 -12.92 -11.02
N ASP A 185 1.68 -14.02 -10.81
CA ASP A 185 0.30 -13.95 -10.30
C ASP A 185 0.22 -13.84 -8.77
N CYS A 186 -0.65 -12.95 -8.31
CA CYS A 186 -1.00 -12.74 -6.92
C CYS A 186 -2.49 -12.44 -6.83
N GLN A 187 -3.21 -13.24 -6.05
CA GLN A 187 -4.63 -13.04 -5.79
C GLN A 187 -4.81 -12.17 -4.54
N ALA A 188 -5.90 -11.44 -4.48
CA ALA A 188 -6.26 -10.61 -3.34
C ALA A 188 -7.71 -10.81 -2.92
N ALA A 189 -8.00 -10.51 -1.66
CA ALA A 189 -9.36 -10.36 -1.14
C ALA A 189 -9.39 -9.22 -0.11
N PHE A 190 -10.50 -8.48 -0.06
CA PHE A 190 -10.70 -7.44 0.95
C PHE A 190 -11.61 -7.93 2.07
N LEU A 191 -11.24 -7.60 3.31
CA LEU A 191 -12.13 -7.64 4.48
C LEU A 191 -12.46 -6.22 4.90
N PHE A 192 -13.68 -6.04 5.40
CA PHE A 192 -14.11 -4.82 6.07
C PHE A 192 -14.87 -5.19 7.33
N HIS A 193 -14.99 -4.25 8.25
CA HIS A 193 -15.93 -4.41 9.36
C HIS A 193 -17.36 -4.42 8.81
N GLN A 194 -18.15 -5.38 9.28
CA GLN A 194 -19.59 -5.50 9.06
C GLN A 194 -20.26 -5.51 10.44
N ASP A 195 -21.19 -4.59 10.67
CA ASP A 195 -21.89 -4.45 11.95
C ASP A 195 -20.94 -4.35 13.16
N GLY A 196 -19.85 -3.57 13.01
CA GLY A 196 -18.82 -3.40 14.04
C GLY A 196 -17.89 -4.60 14.23
N GLN A 197 -18.03 -5.66 13.42
CA GLN A 197 -17.21 -6.86 13.53
C GLN A 197 -16.35 -7.09 12.28
N LEU A 198 -15.05 -7.23 12.50
CA LEU A 198 -14.15 -7.83 11.50
C LEU A 198 -14.27 -9.35 11.56
N ARG A 199 -14.81 -9.95 10.50
CA ARG A 199 -14.78 -11.40 10.28
C ARG A 199 -13.48 -11.78 9.59
N GLY A 200 -12.91 -12.93 9.96
CA GLY A 200 -11.63 -13.35 9.40
C GLY A 200 -11.68 -13.83 7.95
N VAL A 201 -12.87 -14.13 7.44
CA VAL A 201 -13.09 -14.63 6.07
C VAL A 201 -13.71 -13.54 5.22
N SER A 202 -13.22 -13.40 3.98
CA SER A 202 -13.80 -12.48 3.01
C SER A 202 -15.17 -12.96 2.56
N PRO A 203 -16.22 -12.11 2.61
CA PRO A 203 -17.48 -12.42 1.96
C PRO A 203 -17.40 -12.26 0.44
N TYR A 204 -16.34 -11.62 -0.07
CA TYR A 204 -16.12 -11.37 -1.49
C TYR A 204 -15.17 -12.42 -2.11
N PRO A 205 -15.36 -12.78 -3.39
CA PRO A 205 -14.43 -13.62 -4.12
C PRO A 205 -13.06 -12.96 -4.24
N SER A 206 -12.02 -13.78 -4.38
CA SER A 206 -10.68 -13.28 -4.69
C SER A 206 -10.61 -12.71 -6.11
N PHE A 207 -9.70 -11.77 -6.33
CA PHE A 207 -9.44 -11.14 -7.62
C PHE A 207 -7.94 -11.05 -7.89
N SER A 208 -7.56 -10.90 -9.16
CA SER A 208 -6.15 -10.72 -9.52
C SER A 208 -5.65 -9.35 -9.06
N PHE A 209 -4.59 -9.33 -8.25
CA PHE A 209 -4.01 -8.11 -7.72
C PHE A 209 -2.95 -7.56 -8.67
N ASP A 210 -3.40 -7.19 -9.87
CA ASP A 210 -2.59 -6.61 -10.95
C ASP A 210 -3.23 -5.29 -11.37
N SER A 211 -2.43 -4.23 -11.54
CA SER A 211 -2.93 -2.93 -11.94
C SER A 211 -3.65 -2.98 -13.30
N ALA A 212 -3.20 -3.82 -14.22
CA ALA A 212 -3.82 -4.01 -15.53
C ALA A 212 -5.12 -4.83 -15.50
N ALA A 213 -5.38 -5.56 -14.40
CA ALA A 213 -6.60 -6.35 -14.21
C ALA A 213 -7.68 -5.58 -13.43
N LEU A 214 -7.31 -4.52 -12.71
CA LEU A 214 -8.23 -3.64 -12.01
C LEU A 214 -8.76 -2.57 -12.97
N GLU A 215 -9.96 -2.05 -12.67
CA GLU A 215 -10.52 -0.98 -13.50
C GLU A 215 -9.66 0.27 -13.38
N GLU A 216 -9.06 0.70 -14.49
CA GLU A 216 -8.31 1.95 -14.53
C GLU A 216 -9.28 3.12 -14.42
N THR A 217 -9.10 3.91 -13.36
CA THR A 217 -9.83 5.15 -13.14
C THR A 217 -8.83 6.30 -13.06
N THR A 218 -9.21 7.45 -13.63
CA THR A 218 -8.44 8.69 -13.48
C THR A 218 -9.06 9.52 -12.34
N ASP A 219 -8.28 10.36 -11.65
CA ASP A 219 -8.76 11.19 -10.52
C ASP A 219 -9.95 12.10 -10.88
N ARG A 220 -10.13 12.41 -12.18
CA ARG A 220 -11.28 13.16 -12.73
C ARG A 220 -12.57 12.36 -12.77
N ASP A 221 -12.49 11.04 -12.76
CA ASP A 221 -13.66 10.14 -12.81
C ASP A 221 -14.17 9.84 -11.40
N VAL A 222 -13.24 9.67 -10.44
CA VAL A 222 -13.54 9.52 -9.00
C VAL A 222 -14.42 10.67 -8.47
N SER A 223 -14.18 11.89 -8.96
CA SER A 223 -14.95 13.09 -8.60
C SER A 223 -16.28 13.26 -9.38
N ARG A 224 -16.60 12.39 -10.33
CA ARG A 224 -17.74 12.55 -11.27
C ARG A 224 -18.73 11.39 -11.32
N THR A 225 -18.47 10.26 -10.68
CA THR A 225 -19.45 9.18 -10.57
C THR A 225 -20.08 9.17 -9.17
N PRO A 226 -21.28 9.76 -8.98
CA PRO A 226 -22.05 9.49 -7.78
C PRO A 226 -22.34 8.00 -7.72
N TRP A 227 -22.04 7.42 -6.56
CA TRP A 227 -22.61 6.14 -6.15
C TRP A 227 -24.12 6.14 -6.40
N SER A 228 -24.59 5.26 -7.30
CA SER A 228 -26.01 4.93 -7.36
C SER A 228 -26.24 3.95 -6.22
N ALA A 229 -26.91 4.37 -5.15
CA ALA A 229 -27.37 3.45 -4.13
C ALA A 229 -28.20 2.36 -4.81
N GLY A 230 -27.58 1.19 -4.99
CA GLY A 230 -28.24 0.03 -5.56
C GLY A 230 -29.51 -0.23 -4.76
N ALA A 231 -30.67 -0.15 -5.43
CA ALA A 231 -31.92 -0.56 -4.83
C ALA A 231 -31.77 -2.01 -4.34
N PRO A 232 -32.30 -2.36 -3.15
CA PRO A 232 -32.23 -3.73 -2.67
C PRO A 232 -32.87 -4.68 -3.69
N PRO A 233 -32.32 -5.89 -3.88
CA PRO A 233 -32.90 -6.86 -4.80
C PRO A 233 -34.34 -7.17 -4.36
N VAL A 234 -35.29 -6.94 -5.26
CA VAL A 234 -36.68 -7.36 -5.07
C VAL A 234 -36.70 -8.89 -5.04
N ALA A 235 -37.07 -9.45 -3.89
CA ALA A 235 -37.22 -10.89 -3.73
C ALA A 235 -38.30 -11.43 -4.69
N PRO A 236 -38.09 -12.58 -5.34
CA PRO A 236 -39.11 -13.19 -6.20
C PRO A 236 -40.30 -13.66 -5.35
N ALA A 237 -41.51 -13.43 -5.89
CA ALA A 237 -42.79 -13.86 -5.35
C ALA A 237 -43.05 -15.35 -5.55
#